data_AF-A0AAX2SS40-F1
#
_entry.id   AF-A0AAX2SS40-F1
#
_cell.length_a   1.000
_cell.length_b   1.000
_cell.length_c   1.000
_cell.angle_alpha   90.00
_cell.angle_beta   90.00
_cell.angle_gamma   90.00
#
_symmetry.space_group_name_H-M   'P 1'
#
loop_
_entity.id
_entity.type
_entity.pdbx_description
1 polymer ?
#
loop_
_entity_poly.entity_id
_entity_poly.type
_entity_poly.pdbx_seq_one_letter_code
_entity_poly.pdbx_strand_id
1 'polypeptide(L)'
;MRIQATDERHYLVEVFTKLGFNQNDSQLLADTLVDADLRGISSHGIQRLAWYRRMIKEGTIIPQNKAKIIRELPGSVLVDANQNMGQLATVLATQKIIEKAKKTGVAIAVIRNSNHFGTAGYYTRLALEAGLVGVALTNTRPLVVPTNATQAFLGSNAFAFGFPASPHPFMFDGATCVVSGGKIQVHAKKGEPLPGEWAVDKDRQVVTDAQEAEDILATAAFTEGEQKGGGVLTLGGNDEENSNYKGMGNSIVIELLTGILAQGSISADTVSGKHDFSQFVMVLNPAFFGDPEVLKKDATSMLDRIRQLEHIPGKEIWVPGDREYRLLAENKEKGVTIDEKTYQEMNEIGTELGIDVP
;
A
#
# COMPACT_ATOMS: atom_id res chain seq x y z
N MET A 1 19.80 -11.93 3.95
CA MET A 1 20.01 -12.35 5.37
C MET A 1 18.69 -12.33 6.13
N ARG A 2 18.64 -12.79 7.38
CA ARG A 2 17.45 -12.70 8.25
C ARG A 2 17.78 -11.94 9.52
N ILE A 3 16.91 -11.03 9.93
CA ILE A 3 17.00 -10.27 11.19
C ILE A 3 15.72 -10.48 12.01
N GLN A 4 15.78 -10.40 13.34
CA GLN A 4 14.58 -10.51 14.15
C GLN A 4 13.71 -9.27 13.98
N ALA A 5 12.39 -9.46 13.97
CA ALA A 5 11.43 -8.35 13.85
C ALA A 5 11.55 -7.34 15.00
N THR A 6 11.99 -7.77 16.18
CA THR A 6 12.30 -6.89 17.32
C THR A 6 13.48 -5.98 17.04
N ASP A 7 14.53 -6.50 16.40
CA ASP A 7 15.76 -5.78 16.12
C ASP A 7 15.53 -4.80 14.96
N GLU A 8 14.80 -5.25 13.93
CA GLU A 8 14.30 -4.38 12.85
C GLU A 8 13.49 -3.21 13.42
N ARG A 9 12.55 -3.49 14.32
CA ARG A 9 11.72 -2.47 14.97
C ARG A 9 12.55 -1.48 15.77
N HIS A 10 13.50 -1.94 16.58
CA HIS A 10 14.36 -1.07 17.38
C HIS A 10 15.18 -0.13 16.49
N TYR A 11 15.84 -0.68 15.46
CA TYR A 11 16.59 0.10 14.49
C TYR A 11 15.71 1.17 13.82
N LEU A 12 14.50 0.80 13.34
CA LEU A 12 13.57 1.74 12.72
C LEU A 12 13.12 2.86 13.66
N VAL A 13 12.84 2.56 14.93
CA VAL A 13 12.45 3.57 15.93
C VAL A 13 13.57 4.58 16.14
N GLU A 14 14.82 4.13 16.27
CA GLU A 14 15.97 5.02 16.42
C GLU A 14 16.17 5.90 15.20
N VAL A 15 16.09 5.31 13.99
CA VAL A 15 16.23 6.04 12.73
C VAL A 15 15.16 7.11 12.60
N PHE A 16 13.87 6.78 12.75
CA PHE A 16 12.80 7.78 12.64
C PHE A 16 12.93 8.89 13.69
N THR A 17 13.40 8.56 14.89
CA THR A 17 13.65 9.56 15.94
C THR A 17 14.76 10.52 15.53
N LYS A 18 15.88 10.02 14.98
CA LYS A 18 16.97 10.85 14.44
C LYS A 18 16.55 11.66 13.20
N LEU A 19 15.60 11.15 12.42
CA LEU A 19 14.99 11.86 11.30
C LEU A 19 13.96 12.93 11.74
N GLY A 20 13.74 13.11 13.05
CA GLY A 20 13.00 14.24 13.61
C GLY A 20 11.55 13.95 13.96
N PHE A 21 11.12 12.69 13.94
CA PHE A 21 9.83 12.27 14.51
C PHE A 21 9.89 12.20 16.04
N ASN A 22 8.74 12.38 16.70
CA ASN A 22 8.65 12.13 18.14
C ASN A 22 8.59 10.61 18.41
N GLN A 23 8.77 10.20 19.66
CA GLN A 23 8.83 8.79 20.05
C GLN A 23 7.60 7.97 19.62
N ASN A 24 6.39 8.51 19.76
CA ASN A 24 5.16 7.79 19.43
C ASN A 24 5.01 7.62 17.91
N ASP A 25 5.34 8.66 17.14
CA ASP A 25 5.31 8.63 15.69
C ASP A 25 6.37 7.65 15.17
N SER A 26 7.59 7.67 15.71
CA SER A 26 8.66 6.72 15.37
C SER A 26 8.25 5.27 15.61
N GLN A 27 7.59 4.99 16.74
CA GLN A 27 7.07 3.65 17.04
C GLN A 27 6.01 3.21 16.04
N LEU A 28 5.03 4.07 15.74
CA LEU A 28 3.98 3.72 14.78
C LEU A 28 4.55 3.46 13.39
N LEU A 29 5.48 4.30 12.94
CA LEU A 29 6.13 4.15 11.65
C LEU A 29 6.90 2.83 11.58
N ALA A 30 7.70 2.51 12.61
CA ALA A 30 8.39 1.23 12.70
C ALA A 30 7.40 0.04 12.67
N ASP A 31 6.32 0.10 13.46
CA ASP A 31 5.29 -0.95 13.51
C ASP A 31 4.66 -1.22 12.14
N THR A 32 4.43 -0.18 11.34
CA THR A 32 3.83 -0.34 10.00
C THR A 32 4.78 -1.02 9.00
N LEU A 33 6.08 -0.78 9.10
CA LEU A 33 7.07 -1.40 8.20
C LEU A 33 7.35 -2.84 8.60
N VAL A 34 7.50 -3.10 9.90
CA VAL A 34 7.69 -4.45 10.43
C VAL A 34 6.47 -5.33 10.15
N ASP A 35 5.24 -4.81 10.25
CA ASP A 35 4.04 -5.57 9.86
C ASP A 35 4.06 -5.95 8.36
N ALA A 36 4.55 -5.06 7.49
CA ALA A 36 4.70 -5.36 6.07
C ALA A 36 5.76 -6.45 5.83
N ASP A 37 6.92 -6.37 6.46
CA ASP A 37 8.00 -7.36 6.32
C ASP A 37 7.64 -8.72 6.91
N LEU A 38 7.00 -8.75 8.09
CA LEU A 38 6.49 -9.97 8.69
C LEU A 38 5.52 -10.70 7.76
N ARG A 39 4.68 -9.96 7.02
CA ARG A 39 3.73 -10.51 6.05
C ARG A 39 4.34 -10.87 4.70
N GLY A 40 5.65 -10.64 4.53
CA GLY A 40 6.35 -10.84 3.26
C GLY A 40 6.00 -9.82 2.18
N ILE A 41 5.38 -8.70 2.55
CA ILE A 41 5.13 -7.56 1.66
C ILE A 41 6.34 -6.63 1.73
N SER A 42 7.54 -7.19 1.50
CA SER A 42 8.79 -6.49 1.74
C SER A 42 8.90 -5.19 0.97
N SER A 43 8.27 -5.12 -0.22
CA SER A 43 8.13 -3.90 -1.04
C SER A 43 7.55 -2.69 -0.32
N HIS A 44 6.98 -2.84 0.88
CA HIS A 44 6.44 -1.75 1.70
C HIS A 44 6.97 -1.77 3.15
N GLY A 45 7.97 -2.62 3.44
CA GLY A 45 8.66 -2.71 4.72
C GLY A 45 9.91 -1.82 4.79
N ILE A 46 10.94 -2.26 5.52
CA ILE A 46 12.17 -1.52 5.79
C ILE A 46 12.90 -1.06 4.53
N GLN A 47 12.75 -1.73 3.39
CA GLN A 47 13.33 -1.26 2.12
C GLN A 47 12.85 0.15 1.71
N ARG A 48 11.73 0.62 2.25
CA ARG A 48 11.23 1.99 2.00
C ARG A 48 11.97 3.06 2.79
N LEU A 49 12.78 2.67 3.77
CA LEU A 49 13.49 3.61 4.65
C LEU A 49 14.40 4.57 3.88
N ALA A 50 15.14 4.07 2.89
CA ALA A 50 16.00 4.90 2.04
C ALA A 50 15.21 5.97 1.29
N TRP A 51 14.03 5.61 0.77
CA TRP A 51 13.14 6.55 0.08
C TRP A 51 12.52 7.56 1.05
N TYR A 52 12.02 7.13 2.22
CA TYR A 52 11.49 8.05 3.22
C TYR A 52 12.54 9.04 3.72
N ARG A 53 13.76 8.57 4.01
CA ARG A 53 14.88 9.45 4.37
C ARG A 53 15.13 10.50 3.29
N ARG A 54 15.12 10.10 2.01
CA ARG A 54 15.29 11.03 0.89
C ARG A 54 14.17 12.09 0.87
N MET A 55 12.91 11.66 0.96
CA MET A 55 11.75 12.56 0.97
C MET A 55 11.76 13.53 2.15
N ILE A 56 12.23 13.09 3.32
CA ILE A 56 12.41 13.95 4.50
C ILE A 56 13.50 15.01 4.23
N LYS A 57 14.64 14.61 3.65
CA LYS A 57 15.72 15.54 3.28
C LYS A 57 15.30 16.55 2.21
N GLU A 58 14.47 16.12 1.25
CA GLU A 58 13.91 16.97 0.20
C GLU A 58 12.76 17.86 0.70
N GLY A 59 12.30 17.68 1.95
CA GLY A 59 11.23 18.46 2.56
C GLY A 59 9.83 18.16 2.00
N THR A 60 9.65 17.02 1.32
CA THR A 60 8.35 16.53 0.85
C THR A 60 7.60 15.78 1.95
N ILE A 61 8.34 15.23 2.93
CA ILE A 61 7.83 14.76 4.21
C ILE A 61 8.37 15.68 5.31
N ILE A 62 7.49 16.23 6.14
CA ILE A 62 7.84 17.16 7.23
C ILE A 62 7.51 16.49 8.58
N PRO A 63 8.48 15.88 9.27
CA PRO A 63 8.23 15.10 10.50
C PRO A 63 7.59 15.90 11.64
N GLN A 64 7.88 17.21 11.70
CA GLN A 64 7.39 18.11 12.76
C GLN A 64 5.92 18.51 12.55
N ASN A 65 5.40 18.39 11.33
CA ASN A 65 4.00 18.69 11.06
C ASN A 65 3.09 17.66 11.74
N LYS A 66 1.84 18.02 11.99
CA LYS A 66 0.85 17.11 12.58
C LYS A 66 -0.41 17.10 11.76
N ALA A 67 -0.95 15.90 11.56
CA ALA A 67 -2.24 15.70 10.94
C ALA A 67 -3.35 16.35 11.79
N LYS A 68 -4.35 16.92 11.13
CA LYS A 68 -5.49 17.60 11.79
C LYS A 68 -6.79 17.14 11.17
N ILE A 69 -7.76 16.82 12.03
CA ILE A 69 -9.15 16.66 11.60
C ILE A 69 -9.70 18.05 11.31
N ILE A 70 -10.01 18.33 10.05
CA ILE A 70 -10.50 19.64 9.59
C ILE A 70 -12.03 19.66 9.41
N ARG A 71 -12.66 18.49 9.36
CA ARG A 71 -14.12 18.34 9.40
C ARG A 71 -14.47 17.04 10.10
N GLU A 72 -15.41 17.10 11.04
CA GLU A 72 -15.90 15.93 11.75
C GLU A 72 -17.43 15.93 11.77
N LEU A 73 -18.03 14.84 11.30
CA LEU A 73 -19.46 14.57 11.31
C LEU A 73 -19.73 13.21 11.99
N PRO A 74 -20.99 12.83 12.28
CA PRO A 74 -21.28 11.55 12.93
C PRO A 74 -20.70 10.33 12.18
N GLY A 75 -20.84 10.29 10.85
CA GLY A 75 -20.37 9.20 10.00
C GLY A 75 -19.13 9.49 9.16
N SER A 76 -18.46 10.64 9.34
CA SER A 76 -17.27 10.94 8.54
C SER A 76 -16.26 11.88 9.19
N VAL A 77 -15.00 11.77 8.75
CA VAL A 77 -13.92 12.72 9.06
C VAL A 77 -13.14 13.08 7.80
N LEU A 78 -12.73 14.34 7.69
CA LEU A 78 -11.75 14.82 6.72
C LEU A 78 -10.49 15.23 7.49
N VAL A 79 -9.35 14.68 7.08
CA VAL A 79 -8.04 14.91 7.70
C VAL A 79 -7.10 15.59 6.71
N ASP A 80 -6.44 16.65 7.17
CA ASP A 80 -5.28 17.22 6.50
C ASP A 80 -4.03 16.61 7.13
N ALA A 81 -3.27 15.83 6.38
CA ALA A 81 -2.05 15.18 6.87
C ALA A 81 -0.86 16.15 7.02
N ASN A 82 -0.99 17.37 6.49
CA ASN A 82 0.00 18.43 6.59
C ASN A 82 1.41 18.00 6.15
N GLN A 83 1.52 17.31 5.02
CA GLN A 83 2.79 16.83 4.44
C GLN A 83 3.60 15.93 5.37
N ASN A 84 2.95 15.27 6.32
CA ASN A 84 3.59 14.26 7.13
C ASN A 84 3.42 12.86 6.49
N MET A 85 4.00 11.82 7.11
CA MET A 85 3.85 10.43 6.74
C MET A 85 2.38 10.02 6.68
N GLY A 86 2.00 9.33 5.60
CA GLY A 86 0.62 8.89 5.41
C GLY A 86 0.14 7.92 6.48
N GLN A 87 1.06 7.16 7.07
CA GLN A 87 0.79 6.26 8.20
C GLN A 87 0.19 6.99 9.39
N LEU A 88 0.79 8.11 9.80
CA LEU A 88 0.38 8.84 10.98
C LEU A 88 -1.05 9.39 10.82
N ALA A 89 -1.32 10.02 9.67
CA ALA A 89 -2.63 10.58 9.38
C ALA A 89 -3.71 9.50 9.20
N THR A 90 -3.37 8.39 8.53
CA THR A 90 -4.33 7.33 8.23
C THR A 90 -4.66 6.50 9.47
N VAL A 91 -3.71 6.23 10.38
CA VAL A 91 -4.01 5.59 11.67
C VAL A 91 -4.91 6.48 12.53
N LEU A 92 -4.59 7.77 12.66
CA LEU A 92 -5.43 8.74 13.37
C LEU A 92 -6.87 8.71 12.83
N ALA A 93 -7.02 8.78 11.52
CA ALA A 93 -8.32 8.79 10.87
C ALA A 93 -9.07 7.45 11.05
N THR A 94 -8.38 6.33 10.89
CA THR A 94 -8.94 4.97 11.01
C THR A 94 -9.46 4.71 12.43
N GLN A 95 -8.67 5.01 13.45
CA GLN A 95 -9.09 4.86 14.86
C GLN A 95 -10.35 5.67 15.14
N LYS A 96 -10.41 6.92 14.64
CA LYS A 96 -11.57 7.80 14.81
C LYS A 96 -12.83 7.25 14.12
N ILE A 97 -12.71 6.66 12.93
CA ILE A 97 -13.87 6.09 12.24
C ILE A 97 -14.28 4.72 12.77
N ILE A 98 -13.37 3.94 13.37
CA ILE A 98 -13.73 2.74 14.13
C ILE A 98 -14.70 3.09 15.27
N GLU A 99 -14.40 4.14 16.05
CA GLU A 99 -15.29 4.60 17.12
C GLU A 99 -16.65 5.07 16.60
N LYS A 100 -16.67 5.75 15.45
CA LYS A 100 -17.89 6.24 14.81
C LYS A 100 -18.73 5.10 14.25
N ALA A 101 -18.14 4.19 13.48
CA ALA A 101 -18.83 3.05 12.87
C ALA A 101 -19.51 2.15 13.91
N LYS A 102 -18.92 2.00 15.11
CA LYS A 102 -19.58 1.30 16.23
C LYS A 102 -20.92 1.92 16.62
N LYS A 103 -21.09 3.24 16.43
CA LYS A 103 -22.31 3.99 16.77
C LYS A 103 -23.25 4.19 15.57
N THR A 104 -22.69 4.37 14.38
CA THR A 104 -23.45 4.77 13.18
C THR A 104 -23.64 3.65 12.16
N GLY A 105 -23.06 2.47 12.40
CA GLY A 105 -23.07 1.35 11.46
C GLY A 105 -21.97 1.46 10.39
N VAL A 106 -21.76 2.66 9.85
CA VAL A 106 -20.72 2.94 8.85
C VAL A 106 -20.04 4.28 9.16
N ALA A 107 -18.73 4.34 8.96
CA ALA A 107 -18.01 5.61 8.97
C ALA A 107 -16.87 5.66 7.94
N ILE A 108 -16.60 6.85 7.42
CA ILE A 108 -15.62 7.11 6.35
C ILE A 108 -14.60 8.16 6.79
N ALA A 109 -13.33 7.93 6.49
CA ALA A 109 -12.27 8.92 6.58
C ALA A 109 -11.73 9.23 5.20
N VAL A 110 -11.50 10.51 4.94
CA VAL A 110 -10.80 10.98 3.74
C VAL A 110 -9.60 11.80 4.22
N ILE A 111 -8.45 11.57 3.62
CA ILE A 111 -7.18 12.19 3.99
C ILE A 111 -6.59 12.85 2.75
N ARG A 112 -6.14 14.10 2.88
CA ARG A 112 -5.42 14.87 1.85
C ARG A 112 -4.09 15.40 2.35
N ASN A 113 -3.28 15.96 1.46
CA ASN A 113 -2.00 16.59 1.77
C ASN A 113 -1.08 15.62 2.52
N SER A 114 -1.09 14.36 2.06
CA SER A 114 -0.47 13.20 2.70
C SER A 114 0.68 12.66 1.85
N ASN A 115 1.38 11.68 2.40
CA ASN A 115 2.45 10.96 1.73
C ASN A 115 2.14 9.47 1.64
N HIS A 116 3.09 8.68 1.14
CA HIS A 116 2.98 7.22 1.10
C HIS A 116 2.67 6.66 2.50
N PHE A 117 1.76 5.68 2.55
CA PHE A 117 1.22 5.12 3.79
C PHE A 117 1.56 3.63 4.01
N GLY A 118 2.54 3.07 3.29
CA GLY A 118 2.85 1.65 3.40
C GLY A 118 1.76 0.75 2.81
N THR A 119 1.43 -0.35 3.49
CA THR A 119 0.41 -1.30 3.01
C THR A 119 -0.99 -0.80 3.34
N ALA A 120 -1.91 -0.81 2.36
CA ALA A 120 -3.29 -0.44 2.59
C ALA A 120 -3.96 -1.42 3.58
N GLY A 121 -3.54 -2.69 3.55
CA GLY A 121 -4.01 -3.72 4.47
C GLY A 121 -3.75 -3.42 5.95
N TYR A 122 -2.75 -2.60 6.31
CA TYR A 122 -2.49 -2.24 7.71
C TYR A 122 -3.71 -1.57 8.35
N TYR A 123 -4.29 -0.58 7.67
CA TYR A 123 -5.45 0.17 8.16
C TYR A 123 -6.74 -0.66 8.15
N THR A 124 -6.88 -1.51 7.13
CA THR A 124 -7.97 -2.49 7.06
C THR A 124 -7.90 -3.48 8.23
N ARG A 125 -6.70 -3.90 8.64
CA ARG A 125 -6.50 -4.79 9.80
C ARG A 125 -6.86 -4.12 11.13
N LEU A 126 -6.62 -2.81 11.30
CA LEU A 126 -7.07 -2.08 12.49
C LEU A 126 -8.61 -2.19 12.68
N ALA A 127 -9.37 -2.16 11.58
CA ALA A 127 -10.82 -2.36 11.63
C ALA A 127 -11.19 -3.81 12.00
N LEU A 128 -10.49 -4.80 11.44
CA LEU A 128 -10.72 -6.22 11.73
C LEU A 128 -10.41 -6.57 13.18
N GLU A 129 -9.33 -6.02 13.74
CA GLU A 129 -8.97 -6.17 15.15
C GLU A 129 -10.06 -5.62 16.08
N ALA A 130 -10.82 -4.60 15.62
CA ALA A 130 -11.97 -4.07 16.33
C ALA A 130 -13.28 -4.86 16.09
N GLY A 131 -13.24 -5.98 15.37
CA GLY A 131 -14.40 -6.80 15.01
C GLY A 131 -15.26 -6.22 13.88
N LEU A 132 -14.70 -5.32 13.06
CA LEU A 132 -15.39 -4.58 12.01
C LEU A 132 -14.89 -4.98 10.62
N VAL A 133 -15.62 -4.59 9.58
CA VAL A 133 -15.19 -4.70 8.17
C VAL A 133 -14.41 -3.43 7.81
N GLY A 134 -13.30 -3.57 7.08
CA GLY A 134 -12.43 -2.46 6.70
C GLY A 134 -12.23 -2.34 5.20
N VAL A 135 -12.09 -1.10 4.72
CA VAL A 135 -11.63 -0.76 3.38
C VAL A 135 -10.61 0.35 3.48
N ALA A 136 -9.48 0.23 2.76
CA ALA A 136 -8.47 1.28 2.67
C ALA A 136 -7.99 1.43 1.23
N LEU A 137 -7.99 2.66 0.73
CA LEU A 137 -7.60 3.03 -0.62
C LEU A 137 -6.55 4.15 -0.58
N THR A 138 -5.67 4.20 -1.57
CA THR A 138 -4.81 5.37 -1.83
C THR A 138 -4.60 5.53 -3.32
N ASN A 139 -4.50 6.78 -3.79
CA ASN A 139 -3.83 7.06 -5.04
C ASN A 139 -2.31 7.14 -4.83
N THR A 140 -1.58 7.15 -5.94
CA THR A 140 -0.11 7.26 -5.95
C THR A 140 0.37 8.21 -7.04
N ARG A 141 1.68 8.32 -7.25
CA ARG A 141 2.26 8.89 -8.48
C ARG A 141 1.77 8.16 -9.74
N PRO A 142 1.78 8.82 -10.92
CA PRO A 142 1.33 8.20 -12.15
C PRO A 142 2.32 7.10 -12.54
N LEU A 143 1.75 5.95 -12.89
CA LEU A 143 2.51 4.74 -13.19
C LEU A 143 1.79 3.87 -14.22
N VAL A 144 0.46 3.91 -14.22
CA VAL A 144 -0.41 3.04 -14.97
C VAL A 144 -0.93 3.75 -16.20
N VAL A 145 -0.79 3.08 -17.35
CA VAL A 145 -1.31 3.53 -18.64
C VAL A 145 -2.78 3.12 -18.75
N PRO A 146 -3.72 4.07 -18.90
CA PRO A 146 -5.13 3.74 -19.13
C PRO A 146 -5.34 2.86 -20.38
N THR A 147 -6.49 2.19 -20.44
CA THR A 147 -6.91 1.44 -21.63
C THR A 147 -6.84 2.35 -22.87
N ASN A 148 -6.21 1.84 -23.93
CA ASN A 148 -5.96 2.50 -25.21
C ASN A 148 -5.16 3.83 -25.19
N ALA A 149 -4.65 4.28 -24.03
CA ALA A 149 -3.71 5.40 -23.92
C ALA A 149 -2.24 4.97 -24.17
N THR A 150 -1.34 5.94 -24.35
CA THR A 150 0.11 5.67 -24.51
C THR A 150 0.95 6.28 -23.40
N GLN A 151 0.33 6.96 -22.43
CA GLN A 151 1.01 7.66 -21.35
C GLN A 151 0.42 7.24 -20.00
N ALA A 152 1.28 7.16 -18.98
CA ALA A 152 0.82 6.92 -17.61
C ALA A 152 0.01 8.12 -17.12
N PHE A 153 -1.09 7.82 -16.43
CA PHE A 153 -2.01 8.84 -15.91
C PHE A 153 -2.55 8.44 -14.54
N LEU A 154 -2.85 7.16 -14.37
CA LEU A 154 -3.34 6.61 -13.13
C LEU A 154 -2.17 6.13 -12.28
N GLY A 155 -2.35 6.09 -10.96
CA GLY A 155 -1.41 5.45 -10.07
C GLY A 155 -1.57 3.94 -10.08
N SER A 156 -0.69 3.25 -9.34
CA SER A 156 -0.91 1.83 -9.04
C SER A 156 -2.15 1.60 -8.17
N ASN A 157 -2.71 2.68 -7.60
CA ASN A 157 -3.96 2.78 -6.84
C ASN A 157 -4.32 1.52 -6.07
N ALA A 158 -3.97 1.53 -4.77
CA ALA A 158 -4.16 0.37 -3.92
C ALA A 158 -5.60 0.25 -3.42
N PHE A 159 -6.07 -0.99 -3.32
CA PHE A 159 -7.33 -1.38 -2.72
C PHE A 159 -7.09 -2.50 -1.71
N ALA A 160 -7.39 -2.22 -0.45
CA ALA A 160 -7.49 -3.24 0.57
C ALA A 160 -8.93 -3.37 1.07
N PHE A 161 -9.35 -4.61 1.29
CA PHE A 161 -10.65 -4.98 1.87
C PHE A 161 -10.46 -6.13 2.86
N GLY A 162 -11.13 -6.02 4.01
CA GLY A 162 -11.04 -7.02 5.06
C GLY A 162 -12.39 -7.34 5.66
N PHE A 163 -12.65 -8.63 5.89
CA PHE A 163 -13.91 -9.11 6.47
C PHE A 163 -13.65 -10.14 7.57
N PRO A 164 -14.34 -10.07 8.74
CA PRO A 164 -14.16 -11.04 9.81
C PRO A 164 -14.41 -12.49 9.37
N ALA A 165 -13.43 -13.36 9.60
CA ALA A 165 -13.49 -14.80 9.34
C ALA A 165 -12.54 -15.54 10.30
N SER A 166 -12.57 -16.87 10.28
CA SER A 166 -11.73 -17.74 11.10
C SER A 166 -10.93 -18.74 10.25
N PRO A 167 -9.76 -19.24 10.73
CA PRO A 167 -9.05 -18.79 11.93
C PRO A 167 -8.41 -17.40 11.77
N HIS A 168 -8.34 -16.92 10.52
CA HIS A 168 -7.91 -15.58 10.17
C HIS A 168 -8.99 -14.86 9.34
N PRO A 169 -9.10 -13.53 9.46
CA PRO A 169 -9.97 -12.73 8.60
C PRO A 169 -9.63 -12.88 7.10
N PHE A 170 -10.61 -12.63 6.24
CA PHE A 170 -10.32 -12.38 4.82
C PHE A 170 -9.55 -11.07 4.70
N MET A 171 -8.49 -11.05 3.90
CA MET A 171 -7.68 -9.85 3.66
C MET A 171 -7.22 -9.78 2.21
N PHE A 172 -7.88 -8.96 1.42
CA PHE A 172 -7.36 -8.55 0.12
C PHE A 172 -6.58 -7.24 0.28
N ASP A 173 -5.37 -7.18 -0.28
CA ASP A 173 -4.52 -5.99 -0.32
C ASP A 173 -3.73 -6.01 -1.63
N GLY A 174 -4.06 -5.13 -2.57
CA GLY A 174 -3.47 -5.16 -3.91
C GLY A 174 -3.60 -3.85 -4.68
N ALA A 175 -2.72 -3.70 -5.66
CA ALA A 175 -2.79 -2.64 -6.67
C ALA A 175 -3.86 -2.95 -7.73
N THR A 176 -4.31 -1.93 -8.45
CA THR A 176 -5.27 -2.08 -9.58
C THR A 176 -4.59 -2.32 -10.93
N CYS A 177 -3.26 -2.33 -10.96
CA CYS A 177 -2.45 -2.71 -12.11
C CYS A 177 -2.04 -4.18 -12.08
N VAL A 178 -1.64 -4.73 -13.24
CA VAL A 178 -1.27 -6.16 -13.38
C VAL A 178 -0.13 -6.58 -12.45
N VAL A 179 0.77 -5.65 -12.14
CA VAL A 179 1.93 -5.88 -11.29
C VAL A 179 2.33 -4.59 -10.59
N SER A 180 2.92 -4.66 -9.39
CA SER A 180 3.51 -3.48 -8.76
C SER A 180 4.84 -3.11 -9.42
N GLY A 181 5.16 -1.80 -9.48
CA GLY A 181 6.46 -1.34 -9.97
C GLY A 181 7.65 -1.91 -9.16
N GLY A 182 7.43 -2.26 -7.88
CA GLY A 182 8.44 -2.94 -7.07
C GLY A 182 8.82 -4.33 -7.59
N LYS A 183 7.89 -5.09 -8.17
CA LYS A 183 8.22 -6.39 -8.79
C LYS A 183 9.04 -6.19 -10.07
N ILE A 184 8.72 -5.19 -10.90
CA ILE A 184 9.55 -4.84 -12.07
C ILE A 184 10.98 -4.50 -11.62
N GLN A 185 11.13 -3.67 -10.59
CA GLN A 185 12.45 -3.36 -10.02
C GLN A 185 13.20 -4.59 -9.51
N VAL A 186 12.52 -5.57 -8.91
CA VAL A 186 13.15 -6.84 -8.49
C VAL A 186 13.68 -7.62 -9.69
N HIS A 187 12.93 -7.71 -10.79
CA HIS A 187 13.38 -8.36 -12.02
C HIS A 187 14.57 -7.62 -12.64
N ALA A 188 14.53 -6.29 -12.70
CA ALA A 188 15.63 -5.45 -13.19
C ALA A 188 16.91 -5.67 -12.39
N LYS A 189 16.83 -5.64 -11.04
CA LYS A 189 17.95 -5.92 -10.13
C LYS A 189 18.57 -7.31 -10.33
N LYS A 190 17.78 -8.30 -10.78
CA LYS A 190 18.24 -9.66 -11.05
C LYS A 190 18.74 -9.88 -12.49
N GLY A 191 18.51 -8.91 -13.38
CA GLY A 191 18.73 -9.09 -14.81
C GLY A 191 17.80 -10.16 -15.42
N GLU A 192 16.63 -10.38 -14.82
CA GLU A 192 15.62 -11.32 -15.30
C GLU A 192 14.59 -10.59 -16.16
N PRO A 193 14.09 -11.18 -17.26
CA PRO A 193 13.02 -10.57 -18.06
C PRO A 193 11.70 -10.51 -17.28
N LEU A 194 10.79 -9.66 -17.75
CA LEU A 194 9.42 -9.63 -17.26
C LEU A 194 8.67 -10.89 -17.72
N PRO A 195 7.98 -11.61 -16.81
CA PRO A 195 7.37 -12.90 -17.11
C PRO A 195 6.01 -12.81 -17.83
N GLY A 196 5.53 -11.60 -18.13
CA GLY A 196 4.26 -11.38 -18.82
C GLY A 196 4.07 -9.93 -19.24
N GLU A 197 2.88 -9.61 -19.74
CA GLU A 197 2.50 -8.27 -20.19
C GLU A 197 2.31 -7.33 -19.01
N TRP A 198 3.42 -6.81 -18.49
CA TRP A 198 3.44 -5.98 -17.30
C TRP A 198 3.49 -4.50 -17.62
N ALA A 199 4.31 -4.14 -18.60
CA ALA A 199 4.57 -2.77 -18.98
C ALA A 199 4.58 -2.62 -20.51
N VAL A 200 4.36 -1.39 -20.95
CA VAL A 200 4.44 -0.98 -22.34
C VAL A 200 5.33 0.23 -22.51
N ASP A 201 5.91 0.38 -23.69
CA ASP A 201 6.65 1.56 -24.09
C ASP A 201 5.71 2.69 -24.56
N LYS A 202 6.32 3.77 -25.06
CA LYS A 202 5.62 4.95 -25.60
C LYS A 202 4.73 4.67 -26.81
N ASP A 203 5.00 3.60 -27.55
CA ASP A 203 4.24 3.17 -28.73
C ASP A 203 3.27 2.02 -28.37
N ARG A 204 3.07 1.79 -27.06
CA ARG A 204 2.22 0.74 -26.47
C ARG A 204 2.65 -0.69 -26.83
N GLN A 205 3.93 -0.89 -27.19
CA GLN A 205 4.49 -2.22 -27.37
C GLN A 205 4.86 -2.82 -26.03
N VAL A 206 4.60 -4.13 -25.86
CA VAL A 206 4.90 -4.85 -24.62
C VAL A 206 6.40 -4.88 -24.38
N VAL A 207 6.82 -4.41 -23.21
CA VAL A 207 8.21 -4.42 -22.77
C VAL A 207 8.50 -5.74 -22.05
N THR A 208 9.58 -6.41 -22.46
CA THR A 208 10.03 -7.67 -21.85
C THR A 208 11.31 -7.53 -21.05
N ASP A 209 12.12 -6.52 -21.35
CA ASP A 209 13.31 -6.19 -20.57
C ASP A 209 12.91 -5.42 -19.30
N ALA A 210 13.37 -5.92 -18.14
CA ALA A 210 12.97 -5.35 -16.86
C ALA A 210 13.64 -4.01 -16.57
N GLN A 211 14.86 -3.78 -17.08
CA GLN A 211 15.56 -2.51 -16.88
C GLN A 211 14.93 -1.41 -17.74
N GLU A 212 14.60 -1.72 -18.99
CA GLU A 212 13.83 -0.83 -19.87
C GLU A 212 12.50 -0.44 -19.22
N ALA A 213 11.77 -1.41 -18.66
CA ALA A 213 10.55 -1.12 -17.94
C ALA A 213 10.81 -0.23 -16.70
N GLU A 214 11.83 -0.49 -15.89
CA GLU A 214 12.18 0.39 -14.75
C GLU A 214 12.45 1.83 -15.21
N ASP A 215 13.20 2.01 -16.30
CA ASP A 215 13.54 3.32 -16.85
C ASP A 215 12.27 4.06 -17.32
N ILE A 216 11.35 3.37 -18.01
CA ILE A 216 10.03 3.91 -18.38
C ILE A 216 9.27 4.36 -17.13
N LEU A 217 9.18 3.52 -16.09
CA LEU A 217 8.48 3.87 -14.86
C LEU A 217 9.12 5.04 -14.12
N ALA A 218 10.44 5.15 -14.14
CA ALA A 218 11.15 6.28 -13.56
C ALA A 218 10.79 7.59 -14.29
N THR A 219 10.73 7.57 -15.62
CA THR A 219 10.35 8.76 -16.39
C THR A 219 8.91 9.18 -16.13
N ALA A 220 7.97 8.24 -16.06
CA ALA A 220 6.56 8.52 -15.75
C ALA A 220 6.39 9.11 -14.34
N ALA A 221 7.19 8.64 -13.37
CA ALA A 221 7.01 8.98 -11.98
C ALA A 221 7.74 10.26 -11.51
N PHE A 222 8.73 10.74 -12.25
CA PHE A 222 9.65 11.78 -11.78
C PHE A 222 9.98 12.88 -12.79
N THR A 223 9.42 12.85 -14.01
CA THR A 223 9.64 13.91 -14.99
C THR A 223 8.54 14.95 -14.90
N GLU A 224 8.86 16.16 -14.47
CA GLU A 224 7.99 17.32 -14.63
C GLU A 224 7.92 17.70 -16.13
N GLY A 225 6.71 17.86 -16.68
CA GLY A 225 6.51 18.21 -18.09
C GLY A 225 5.94 17.07 -18.94
N GLU A 226 6.38 16.95 -20.19
CA GLU A 226 5.85 15.94 -21.13
C GLU A 226 6.27 14.52 -20.72
N GLN A 227 5.28 13.70 -20.35
CA GLN A 227 5.47 12.27 -20.14
C GLN A 227 5.97 11.62 -21.44
N LYS A 228 7.10 10.90 -21.35
CA LYS A 228 7.73 10.24 -22.51
C LYS A 228 6.90 9.10 -23.11
N GLY A 229 5.83 8.69 -22.43
CA GLY A 229 4.99 7.55 -22.80
C GLY A 229 5.43 6.25 -22.15
N GLY A 230 4.53 5.26 -22.17
CA GLY A 230 4.72 3.98 -21.52
C GLY A 230 4.35 3.97 -20.04
N GLY A 231 4.37 2.77 -19.45
CA GLY A 231 4.04 2.52 -18.05
C GLY A 231 3.51 1.11 -17.81
N VAL A 232 2.99 0.88 -16.61
CA VAL A 232 2.37 -0.41 -16.22
C VAL A 232 0.95 -0.52 -16.78
N LEU A 233 0.53 -1.72 -17.15
CA LEU A 233 -0.82 -1.98 -17.63
C LEU A 233 -1.85 -2.16 -16.49
N THR A 234 -3.11 -1.85 -16.76
CA THR A 234 -4.24 -2.12 -15.85
C THR A 234 -4.53 -3.62 -15.78
N LEU A 235 -5.15 -4.09 -14.68
CA LEU A 235 -5.67 -5.47 -14.63
C LEU A 235 -6.51 -5.79 -15.87
N GLY A 236 -6.12 -6.87 -16.56
CA GLY A 236 -6.60 -7.23 -17.90
C GLY A 236 -5.55 -7.05 -19.00
N GLY A 237 -4.37 -6.47 -18.72
CA GLY A 237 -3.24 -6.49 -19.66
C GLY A 237 -3.37 -5.49 -20.82
N ASN A 238 -2.62 -5.73 -21.91
CA ASN A 238 -2.50 -4.73 -22.97
C ASN A 238 -3.75 -4.63 -23.85
N ASP A 239 -4.35 -5.79 -24.12
CA ASP A 239 -5.47 -5.97 -25.02
C ASP A 239 -6.83 -5.73 -24.33
N GLU A 240 -7.72 -5.02 -25.01
CA GLU A 240 -9.08 -4.77 -24.56
C GLU A 240 -9.93 -6.05 -24.56
N GLU A 241 -9.62 -7.04 -25.39
CA GLU A 241 -10.28 -8.36 -25.40
C GLU A 241 -10.16 -9.06 -24.02
N ASN A 242 -9.09 -8.77 -23.28
CA ASN A 242 -8.87 -9.25 -21.91
C ASN A 242 -9.59 -8.41 -20.84
N SER A 243 -10.50 -7.52 -21.25
CA SER A 243 -11.30 -6.64 -20.38
C SER A 243 -10.47 -5.69 -19.49
N ASN A 244 -9.37 -5.15 -20.02
CA ASN A 244 -8.50 -4.24 -19.26
C ASN A 244 -9.19 -2.95 -18.76
N TYR A 245 -10.34 -2.60 -19.34
CA TYR A 245 -11.21 -1.52 -18.87
C TYR A 245 -11.75 -1.74 -17.45
N LYS A 246 -11.83 -3.00 -16.96
CA LYS A 246 -12.23 -3.32 -15.59
C LYS A 246 -11.16 -2.86 -14.59
N GLY A 247 -9.89 -3.13 -14.89
CA GLY A 247 -8.76 -2.62 -14.11
C GLY A 247 -8.70 -1.09 -14.11
N MET A 248 -8.92 -0.48 -15.28
CA MET A 248 -9.01 0.98 -15.42
C MET A 248 -10.16 1.55 -14.58
N GLY A 249 -11.36 0.97 -14.67
CA GLY A 249 -12.53 1.38 -13.89
C GLY A 249 -12.29 1.32 -12.39
N ASN A 250 -11.70 0.23 -11.89
CA ASN A 250 -11.32 0.10 -10.48
C ASN A 250 -10.35 1.21 -10.04
N SER A 251 -9.34 1.50 -10.86
CA SER A 251 -8.35 2.54 -10.57
C SER A 251 -8.97 3.94 -10.57
N ILE A 252 -9.88 4.23 -11.48
CA ILE A 252 -10.62 5.51 -11.53
C ILE A 252 -11.54 5.67 -10.31
N VAL A 253 -12.24 4.62 -9.89
CA VAL A 253 -13.06 4.66 -8.66
C VAL A 253 -12.20 5.01 -7.46
N ILE A 254 -11.01 4.42 -7.35
CA ILE A 254 -10.07 4.77 -6.29
C ILE A 254 -9.70 6.24 -6.39
N GLU A 255 -9.36 6.75 -7.58
CA GLU A 255 -9.00 8.16 -7.73
C GLU A 255 -10.09 9.14 -7.30
N LEU A 256 -11.34 8.83 -7.69
CA LEU A 256 -12.48 9.65 -7.33
C LEU A 256 -12.67 9.70 -5.81
N LEU A 257 -12.48 8.56 -5.12
CA LEU A 257 -12.59 8.45 -3.66
C LEU A 257 -11.37 9.02 -2.91
N THR A 258 -10.21 9.07 -3.55
CA THR A 258 -8.98 9.61 -2.98
C THR A 258 -8.77 11.05 -3.41
N GLY A 259 -8.16 11.33 -4.56
CA GLY A 259 -7.74 12.68 -4.94
C GLY A 259 -8.92 13.66 -5.03
N ILE A 260 -9.97 13.28 -5.77
CA ILE A 260 -11.12 14.19 -6.01
C ILE A 260 -11.94 14.43 -4.74
N LEU A 261 -12.35 13.37 -4.03
CA LEU A 261 -13.16 13.50 -2.82
C LEU A 261 -12.39 14.22 -1.69
N ALA A 262 -11.08 14.00 -1.59
CA ALA A 262 -10.23 14.68 -0.61
C ALA A 262 -9.95 16.14 -0.97
N GLN A 263 -10.25 16.55 -2.21
CA GLN A 263 -9.79 17.81 -2.80
C GLN A 263 -8.25 17.94 -2.73
N GLY A 264 -7.56 16.84 -3.00
CA GLY A 264 -6.12 16.76 -3.19
C GLY A 264 -5.76 16.47 -4.65
N SER A 265 -4.48 16.21 -4.92
CA SER A 265 -4.03 15.85 -6.27
C SER A 265 -4.51 14.47 -6.71
N ILE A 266 -4.88 14.35 -7.99
CA ILE A 266 -4.95 13.06 -8.69
C ILE A 266 -3.55 12.60 -9.08
N SER A 267 -3.36 11.31 -9.36
CA SER A 267 -2.08 10.70 -9.70
C SER A 267 -1.27 11.50 -10.70
N ALA A 268 -1.85 11.86 -11.85
CA ALA A 268 -1.19 12.63 -12.89
C ALA A 268 -0.60 13.96 -12.41
N ASP A 269 -1.20 14.57 -11.38
CA ASP A 269 -0.83 15.89 -10.85
C ASP A 269 0.05 15.78 -9.59
N THR A 270 0.29 14.58 -9.06
CA THR A 270 1.16 14.42 -7.87
C THR A 270 2.65 14.63 -8.15
N VAL A 271 3.03 14.72 -9.42
CA VAL A 271 4.43 14.97 -9.86
C VAL A 271 4.73 16.46 -10.01
N SER A 272 3.72 17.34 -10.08
CA SER A 272 3.90 18.78 -10.18
C SER A 272 3.84 19.41 -8.79
N GLY A 273 5.00 19.56 -8.16
CA GLY A 273 5.13 20.20 -6.84
C GLY A 273 5.33 19.22 -5.68
N LYS A 274 4.62 19.43 -4.57
CA LYS A 274 4.79 18.61 -3.35
C LYS A 274 3.95 17.33 -3.43
N HIS A 275 4.51 16.22 -2.94
CA HIS A 275 3.76 14.97 -2.80
C HIS A 275 2.47 15.21 -2.01
N ASP A 276 1.33 15.08 -2.69
CA ASP A 276 -0.01 15.25 -2.16
C ASP A 276 -0.84 14.01 -2.49
N PHE A 277 -0.47 12.88 -1.88
CA PHE A 277 -1.28 11.68 -1.98
C PHE A 277 -2.52 11.82 -1.10
N SER A 278 -3.58 11.13 -1.50
CA SER A 278 -4.84 11.11 -0.78
C SER A 278 -5.25 9.68 -0.45
N GLN A 279 -5.88 9.50 0.71
CA GLN A 279 -6.35 8.20 1.19
C GLN A 279 -7.84 8.25 1.49
N PHE A 280 -8.47 7.09 1.33
CA PHE A 280 -9.86 6.86 1.72
C PHE A 280 -9.90 5.61 2.60
N VAL A 281 -10.57 5.69 3.75
CA VAL A 281 -10.80 4.54 4.63
C VAL A 281 -12.29 4.47 4.95
N MET A 282 -12.85 3.27 4.91
CA MET A 282 -14.23 3.03 5.33
C MET A 282 -14.26 1.86 6.31
N VAL A 283 -15.07 2.00 7.36
CA VAL A 283 -15.29 0.97 8.36
C VAL A 283 -16.78 0.69 8.47
N LEU A 284 -17.15 -0.59 8.44
CA LEU A 284 -18.52 -1.09 8.56
C LEU A 284 -18.66 -1.94 9.83
N ASN A 285 -19.73 -1.72 10.60
CA ASN A 285 -20.09 -2.56 11.72
C ASN A 285 -21.08 -3.65 11.28
N PRO A 286 -20.65 -4.93 11.22
CA PRO A 286 -21.52 -6.02 10.78
C PRO A 286 -22.77 -6.20 11.66
N ALA A 287 -22.69 -5.81 12.95
CA ALA A 287 -23.81 -5.92 13.89
C ALA A 287 -25.05 -5.08 13.51
N PHE A 288 -24.89 -4.12 12.61
CA PHE A 288 -26.00 -3.31 12.08
C PHE A 288 -26.77 -4.01 10.97
N PHE A 289 -26.25 -5.12 10.43
CA PHE A 289 -26.84 -5.85 9.30
C PHE A 289 -27.24 -7.29 9.65
N GLY A 290 -26.76 -7.82 10.79
CA GLY A 290 -27.07 -9.15 11.26
C GLY A 290 -26.24 -9.52 12.48
N ASP A 291 -26.32 -10.78 12.92
CA ASP A 291 -25.47 -11.32 13.97
C ASP A 291 -24.01 -11.43 13.46
N PRO A 292 -23.05 -10.70 14.05
CA PRO A 292 -21.65 -10.74 13.64
C PRO A 292 -21.03 -12.14 13.64
N GLU A 293 -21.41 -13.01 14.57
CA GLU A 293 -20.87 -14.36 14.67
C GLU A 293 -21.42 -15.26 13.56
N VAL A 294 -22.69 -15.08 13.18
CA VAL A 294 -23.27 -15.77 12.02
C VAL A 294 -22.60 -15.31 10.74
N LEU A 295 -22.46 -13.99 10.55
CA LEU A 295 -21.79 -13.42 9.37
C LEU A 295 -20.34 -13.90 9.24
N LYS A 296 -19.60 -13.94 10.35
CA LYS A 296 -18.23 -14.46 10.41
C LYS A 296 -18.18 -15.96 10.09
N LYS A 297 -19.11 -16.75 10.60
CA LYS A 297 -19.21 -18.19 10.32
C LYS A 297 -19.52 -18.45 8.85
N ASP A 298 -20.43 -17.69 8.26
CA ASP A 298 -20.82 -17.85 6.86
C ASP A 298 -19.68 -17.43 5.91
N ALA A 299 -18.99 -16.34 6.22
CA ALA A 299 -17.77 -15.96 5.51
C ALA A 299 -16.72 -17.08 5.62
N THR A 300 -16.45 -17.60 6.83
CA THR A 300 -15.52 -18.72 7.04
C THR A 300 -15.90 -19.93 6.18
N SER A 301 -17.18 -20.33 6.20
CA SER A 301 -17.66 -21.46 5.41
C SER A 301 -17.49 -21.24 3.90
N MET A 302 -17.75 -20.03 3.40
CA MET A 302 -17.51 -19.69 1.99
C MET A 302 -16.03 -19.84 1.62
N LEU A 303 -15.11 -19.30 2.43
CA LEU A 303 -13.68 -19.35 2.16
C LEU A 303 -13.15 -20.80 2.23
N ASP A 304 -13.62 -21.59 3.19
CA ASP A 304 -13.25 -23.01 3.31
C ASP A 304 -13.74 -23.83 2.11
N ARG A 305 -14.96 -23.56 1.63
CA ARG A 305 -15.48 -24.18 0.42
C ARG A 305 -14.63 -23.84 -0.81
N ILE A 306 -14.11 -22.62 -0.92
CA ILE A 306 -13.19 -22.23 -2.00
C ILE A 306 -11.88 -23.02 -1.91
N ARG A 307 -11.29 -23.12 -0.72
CA ARG A 307 -10.04 -23.86 -0.49
C ARG A 307 -10.15 -25.35 -0.80
N GLN A 308 -11.35 -25.92 -0.66
CA GLN A 308 -11.64 -27.34 -0.88
C GLN A 308 -12.03 -27.70 -2.32
N LEU A 309 -12.10 -26.73 -3.24
CA LEU A 309 -12.39 -27.03 -4.65
C LEU A 309 -11.30 -27.91 -5.27
N GLU A 310 -11.69 -28.69 -6.28
CA GLU A 310 -10.73 -29.37 -7.15
C GLU A 310 -9.79 -28.34 -7.77
N HIS A 311 -8.50 -28.64 -7.72
CA HIS A 311 -7.45 -27.73 -8.14
C HIS A 311 -6.46 -28.42 -9.05
N ILE A 312 -5.73 -27.60 -9.81
CA ILE A 312 -4.71 -28.06 -10.74
C ILE A 312 -3.66 -28.87 -9.96
N PRO A 313 -3.30 -30.09 -10.40
CA PRO A 313 -2.31 -30.92 -9.70
C PRO A 313 -1.03 -30.16 -9.37
N GLY A 314 -0.60 -30.25 -8.11
CA GLY A 314 0.59 -29.55 -7.60
C GLY A 314 0.41 -28.05 -7.30
N LYS A 315 -0.80 -27.49 -7.44
CA LYS A 315 -1.11 -26.09 -7.08
C LYS A 315 -2.12 -26.03 -5.94
N GLU A 316 -1.87 -25.19 -4.94
CA GLU A 316 -2.82 -24.93 -3.85
C GLU A 316 -3.69 -23.70 -4.16
N ILE A 317 -4.98 -23.74 -3.78
CA ILE A 317 -5.86 -22.56 -3.85
C ILE A 317 -5.58 -21.68 -2.64
N TRP A 318 -5.15 -20.45 -2.91
CA TRP A 318 -4.96 -19.42 -1.90
C TRP A 318 -6.15 -18.48 -1.89
N VAL A 319 -6.76 -18.29 -0.73
CA VAL A 319 -7.66 -17.15 -0.51
C VAL A 319 -6.80 -15.93 -0.14
N PRO A 320 -7.16 -14.71 -0.59
CA PRO A 320 -6.49 -13.48 -0.16
C PRO A 320 -6.28 -13.40 1.36
N GLY A 321 -5.01 -13.23 1.76
CA GLY A 321 -4.54 -13.19 3.15
C GLY A 321 -3.84 -14.47 3.61
N ASP A 322 -4.15 -15.64 3.03
CA ASP A 322 -3.61 -16.93 3.50
C ASP A 322 -2.07 -16.97 3.46
N ARG A 323 -1.47 -16.44 2.38
CA ARG A 323 -0.01 -16.39 2.22
C ARG A 323 0.61 -15.46 3.26
N GLU A 324 0.01 -14.29 3.45
CA GLU A 324 0.49 -13.26 4.37
C GLU A 324 0.36 -13.72 5.84
N TYR A 325 -0.70 -14.46 6.20
CA TYR A 325 -0.83 -15.04 7.55
C TYR A 325 0.15 -16.18 7.80
N ARG A 326 0.42 -17.03 6.80
CA ARG A 326 1.49 -18.03 6.89
C ARG A 326 2.85 -17.36 7.09
N LEU A 327 3.19 -16.39 6.25
CA LEU A 327 4.46 -15.67 6.33
C LEU A 327 4.59 -14.92 7.65
N LEU A 328 3.51 -14.32 8.16
CA LEU A 328 3.48 -13.70 9.48
C LEU A 328 3.86 -14.68 10.59
N ALA A 329 3.30 -15.90 10.57
CA ALA A 329 3.63 -16.92 11.57
C ALA A 329 5.10 -17.37 11.45
N GLU A 330 5.57 -17.62 10.23
CA GLU A 330 6.95 -18.05 9.96
C GLU A 330 7.98 -16.98 10.31
N ASN A 331 7.75 -15.73 9.91
CA ASN A 331 8.69 -14.64 10.11
C ASN A 331 8.70 -14.11 11.55
N LYS A 332 7.63 -14.34 12.33
CA LYS A 332 7.66 -14.09 13.78
C LYS A 332 8.65 -14.99 14.50
N GLU A 333 8.81 -16.23 14.05
CA GLU A 333 9.74 -17.20 14.67
C GLU A 333 11.15 -17.06 14.08
N LYS A 334 11.25 -16.92 12.76
CA LYS A 334 12.51 -17.01 12.02
C LYS A 334 13.12 -15.65 11.66
N GLY A 335 12.50 -14.54 12.07
CA GLY A 335 12.84 -13.19 11.62
C GLY A 335 12.35 -12.88 10.19
N VAL A 336 12.61 -11.67 9.72
CA VAL A 336 12.26 -11.22 8.37
C VAL A 336 13.45 -11.36 7.42
N THR A 337 13.18 -11.56 6.13
CA THR A 337 14.25 -11.64 5.12
C THR A 337 14.60 -10.26 4.59
N ILE A 338 15.87 -9.87 4.71
CA ILE A 338 16.41 -8.62 4.15
C ILE A 338 17.35 -8.96 3.00
N ASP A 339 17.14 -8.34 1.84
CA ASP A 339 18.05 -8.48 0.71
C ASP A 339 19.33 -7.65 0.90
N GLU A 340 20.39 -8.04 0.20
CA GLU A 340 21.72 -7.46 0.35
C GLU A 340 21.73 -5.94 0.11
N LYS A 341 20.99 -5.46 -0.89
CA LYS A 341 20.94 -4.03 -1.20
C LYS A 341 20.22 -3.25 -0.10
N THR A 342 19.09 -3.76 0.39
CA THR A 342 18.39 -3.15 1.53
C THR A 342 19.28 -3.10 2.76
N TYR A 343 20.06 -4.14 3.04
CA TYR A 343 21.00 -4.14 4.16
C TYR A 343 22.15 -3.13 3.98
N GLN A 344 22.66 -2.95 2.77
CA GLN A 344 23.64 -1.90 2.48
C GLN A 344 23.05 -0.50 2.72
N GLU A 345 21.83 -0.25 2.24
CA GLU A 345 21.12 1.01 2.47
C GLU A 345 20.88 1.25 3.98
N MET A 346 20.57 0.20 4.75
CA MET A 346 20.49 0.28 6.23
C MET A 346 21.83 0.70 6.85
N ASN A 347 22.95 0.13 6.39
CA ASN A 347 24.29 0.48 6.91
C ASN A 347 24.68 1.93 6.59
N GLU A 348 24.37 2.40 5.38
CA GLU A 348 24.61 3.79 5.00
C GLU A 348 23.83 4.77 5.89
N ILE A 349 22.54 4.47 6.12
CA ILE A 349 21.67 5.29 6.98
C ILE A 349 22.12 5.21 8.45
N GLY A 350 22.46 4.02 8.92
CA GLY A 350 22.95 3.79 10.28
C GLY A 350 24.23 4.57 10.55
N THR A 351 25.21 4.47 9.64
CA THR A 351 26.49 5.19 9.73
C THR A 351 26.29 6.70 9.78
N GLU A 352 25.41 7.24 8.92
CA GLU A 352 25.12 8.68 8.92
C GLU A 352 24.49 9.15 10.24
N LEU A 353 23.58 8.36 10.81
CA LEU A 353 22.80 8.74 11.99
C LEU A 353 23.45 8.31 13.31
N GLY A 354 24.55 7.55 13.24
CA GLY A 354 25.24 6.96 14.40
C GLY A 354 24.40 5.87 15.09
N ILE A 355 23.78 4.99 14.31
CA ILE A 355 22.94 3.87 14.75
C ILE A 355 23.53 2.57 14.20
N ASP A 356 23.71 1.57 15.07
CA ASP A 356 24.19 0.26 14.67
C ASP A 356 23.08 -0.52 13.94
N VAL A 357 23.43 -1.18 12.83
CA VAL A 357 22.51 -2.05 12.08
C VAL A 357 22.46 -3.43 12.75
N PRO A 358 21.26 -4.02 12.90
CA PRO A 358 21.09 -5.33 13.53
C PRO A 358 21.57 -6.52 12.70
#